data_AF-A0A3C1H4W2-F1
#
_entry.id   AF-A0A3C1H4W2-F1
#
_cell.length_a   1.000
_cell.length_b   1.000
_cell.length_c   1.000
_cell.angle_alpha   90.00
_cell.angle_beta   90.00
_cell.angle_gamma   90.00
#
_symmetry.space_group_name_H-M   'P 1'
#
loop_
_entity.id
_entity.type
_entity.pdbx_description
1 polymer ?
#
loop_
_entity_poly.entity_id
_entity_poly.type
_entity_poly.pdbx_seq_one_letter_code
_entity_poly.pdbx_strand_id
1 'polypeptide(L)' 'HELGNVTLDALRRRCSDPTGHPNTYVPHFDNNFSQMKFDNGNSHGKVFEEHDGYVTIWDRLTDTLQRYRDYFE' A
#
# COMPACT_ATOMS: atom_id res chain seq x y z
N HIS A 1 3.62 -6.01 -14.12
CA HIS A 1 4.36 -6.53 -12.95
C HIS A 1 4.43 -5.41 -11.93
N GLU A 2 3.56 -5.47 -10.93
CA GLU A 2 3.62 -4.54 -9.80
C GLU A 2 4.71 -5.02 -8.86
N LEU A 3 5.82 -4.28 -8.77
CA LEU A 3 7.01 -4.66 -7.99
C LEU A 3 6.88 -4.28 -6.51
N GLY A 4 5.68 -3.88 -6.07
CA GLY A 4 5.45 -3.39 -4.71
C GLY A 4 6.22 -2.11 -4.37
N ASN A 5 6.79 -1.41 -5.35
CA ASN A 5 7.53 -0.15 -5.19
C ASN A 5 6.85 0.94 -6.03
N VAL A 6 6.42 2.02 -5.38
CA VAL A 6 5.70 3.14 -6.00
C VAL A 6 5.99 4.44 -5.27
N THR A 7 5.96 5.57 -5.97
CA THR A 7 6.05 6.87 -5.28
C THR A 7 4.78 7.11 -4.45
N LEU A 8 4.92 7.73 -3.28
CA LEU A 8 3.79 8.11 -2.44
C LEU A 8 2.78 8.97 -3.21
N ASP A 9 3.27 9.86 -4.08
CA ASP A 9 2.42 10.69 -4.95
C ASP A 9 1.58 9.86 -5.93
N ALA A 10 2.18 8.86 -6.57
CA ALA A 10 1.44 7.99 -7.49
C ALA A 10 0.43 7.13 -6.75
N LEU A 11 0.81 6.59 -5.58
CA LEU A 11 -0.08 5.83 -4.71
C LEU A 11 -1.26 6.69 -4.23
N ARG A 12 -0.98 7.90 -3.75
CA ARG A 12 -1.99 8.88 -3.32
C ARG A 12 -2.96 9.21 -4.45
N ARG A 13 -2.45 9.53 -5.65
CA ARG A 13 -3.30 9.85 -6.82
C ARG A 13 -4.22 8.69 -7.16
N ARG A 14 -3.68 7.46 -7.22
CA ARG A 14 -4.47 6.27 -7.55
C ARG A 14 -5.54 5.98 -6.49
N CYS A 15 -5.17 5.98 -5.21
CA CYS A 15 -6.08 5.64 -4.13
C CYS A 15 -7.07 6.75 -3.77
N SER A 16 -6.90 7.98 -4.28
CA SER A 16 -7.82 9.09 -4.05
C SER A 16 -8.79 9.32 -5.22
N ASP A 17 -8.74 8.51 -6.28
CA ASP A 17 -9.58 8.64 -7.48
C ASP A 17 -10.71 7.60 -7.50
N PRO A 18 -11.91 7.93 -7.01
CA PRO A 18 -13.05 7.00 -7.00
C PRO A 18 -13.60 6.72 -8.41
N THR A 19 -13.26 7.53 -9.40
CA THR A 19 -13.76 7.43 -10.78
C THR A 19 -12.83 6.62 -11.68
N GLY A 20 -11.52 6.90 -11.66
CA GLY A 20 -10.53 6.17 -12.45
C GLY A 20 -10.08 4.87 -11.82
N HIS A 21 -10.17 4.75 -10.49
CA HIS A 21 -9.64 3.61 -9.74
C HIS A 21 -10.55 3.14 -8.58
N PRO A 22 -11.83 2.82 -8.85
CA PRO A 22 -12.80 2.46 -7.80
C PRO A 22 -12.38 1.24 -6.96
N ASN A 23 -11.69 0.26 -7.56
CA ASN A 23 -11.25 -0.97 -6.88
C ASN A 23 -10.14 -0.73 -5.84
N THR A 24 -9.41 0.38 -5.97
CA THR A 24 -8.30 0.74 -5.06
C THR A 24 -8.55 2.07 -4.35
N TYR A 25 -9.77 2.59 -4.43
CA TYR A 25 -10.15 3.86 -3.80
C TYR A 25 -10.21 3.70 -2.28
N VAL A 26 -9.56 4.63 -1.58
CA VAL A 26 -9.53 4.70 -0.13
C VAL A 26 -10.02 6.09 0.29
N PRO A 27 -11.23 6.19 0.89
CA PRO A 27 -11.68 7.44 1.50
C PRO A 27 -10.66 7.97 2.50
N HIS A 28 -10.37 9.27 2.49
CA HIS A 28 -9.39 9.89 3.39
C HIS A 28 -8.01 9.20 3.39
N PHE A 29 -7.50 8.86 2.19
CA PHE A 29 -6.21 8.18 1.98
C PHE A 29 -5.11 8.68 2.93
N ASP A 30 -4.90 9.99 3.03
CA ASP A 30 -3.83 10.57 3.85
C ASP A 30 -3.93 10.25 5.33
N ASN A 31 -5.15 10.30 5.89
CA ASN A 31 -5.37 9.99 7.29
C ASN A 31 -5.14 8.50 7.56
N ASN A 32 -5.69 7.63 6.71
CA ASN A 32 -5.51 6.19 6.82
C ASN A 32 -4.04 5.80 6.67
N PHE A 33 -3.38 6.31 5.63
CA PHE A 33 -1.98 6.04 5.34
C PHE A 33 -1.07 6.53 6.48
N SER A 34 -1.35 7.71 7.06
CA SER A 34 -0.58 8.21 8.19
C SER A 34 -0.76 7.36 9.45
N GLN A 35 -1.96 6.82 9.69
CA GLN A 35 -2.21 5.90 10.82
C GLN A 35 -1.44 4.58 10.67
N MET A 36 -1.25 4.09 9.45
CA MET A 36 -0.46 2.88 9.19
C MET A 36 1.04 3.04 9.47
N LYS A 37 1.54 4.29 9.59
CA LYS A 37 2.95 4.55 9.93
C LYS A 37 3.25 4.40 11.42
N PHE A 38 2.23 4.52 12.27
CA PHE A 38 2.39 4.48 13.72
C PHE A 38 1.98 3.12 14.26
N ASP A 39 2.92 2.41 14.88
CA ASP A 39 2.64 1.16 15.59
C ASP A 39 1.92 1.45 16.91
N ASN A 40 0.60 1.63 16.84
CA ASN A 40 -0.26 1.43 18.00
C ASN A 40 -0.51 -0.08 18.16
N GLY A 41 -0.74 -0.56 19.38
CA GLY A 41 -0.84 -2.00 19.72
C GLY A 41 -1.90 -2.84 18.99
N ASN A 42 -2.65 -2.25 18.05
CA ASN A 42 -3.59 -2.91 17.15
C ASN A 42 -3.09 -3.03 15.69
N SER A 43 -1.83 -2.69 15.39
CA SER A 43 -1.28 -2.96 14.06
C SER A 43 -1.14 -4.48 13.91
N HIS A 44 -1.86 -5.09 12.97
CA HIS A 44 -1.73 -6.51 12.61
C HIS A 44 -0.39 -6.80 11.89
N GLY A 45 0.66 -6.05 12.21
CA GLY A 45 1.94 -6.01 11.51
C GLY A 45 1.97 -4.95 10.41
N LYS A 46 3.13 -4.30 10.28
CA LYS A 46 3.47 -3.40 9.17
C LYS A 46 3.83 -4.23 7.93
N VAL A 47 3.30 -3.86 6.76
CA VAL A 47 3.50 -4.61 5.50
C VAL A 47 4.26 -3.83 4.42
N PHE A 48 4.51 -2.54 4.65
CA PHE A 48 5.28 -1.68 3.76
C PHE A 48 6.17 -0.72 4.54
N GLU A 49 7.21 -0.23 3.89
CA GLU A 49 8.08 0.85 4.34
C GLU A 49 7.90 2.09 3.47
N GLU A 50 8.11 3.25 4.08
CA GLU A 50 8.24 4.51 3.36
C GLU A 50 9.64 5.06 3.54
N HIS A 51 10.35 5.28 2.44
CA HIS A 51 11.69 5.88 2.42
C HIS A 51 11.80 6.80 1.20
N ASP A 52 12.32 8.02 1.41
CA ASP A 52 12.59 9.00 0.35
C ASP A 52 11.41 9.26 -0.62
N GLY A 53 10.17 9.24 -0.09
CA GLY A 53 8.95 9.44 -0.89
C GLY A 53 8.51 8.22 -1.70
N TYR A 54 9.14 7.07 -1.50
CA TYR A 54 8.72 5.78 -2.05
C TYR A 54 8.05 4.93 -0.98
N VAL A 55 7.03 4.17 -1.39
CA VAL A 55 6.37 3.14 -0.62
C VAL A 55 6.78 1.79 -1.20
N THR A 56 7.37 0.94 -0.37
CA THR A 56 7.88 -0.38 -0.77
C THR A 56 7.27 -1.45 0.12
N ILE A 57 6.66 -2.48 -0.46
CA ILE A 57 6.22 -3.66 0.31
C ILE A 57 7.46 -4.37 0.86
N TRP A 58 7.39 -4.81 2.12
CA TRP A 58 8.48 -5.55 2.75
C TRP A 58 8.86 -6.80 1.97
N ASP A 59 10.17 -6.95 1.71
CA ASP A 59 10.72 -8.11 0.99
C ASP A 59 10.35 -9.44 1.65
N ARG A 60 10.14 -9.46 2.98
CA ARG A 60 9.70 -10.65 3.73
C ARG A 60 8.31 -11.15 3.32
N LEU A 61 7.51 -10.30 2.68
CA LEU A 61 6.17 -10.64 2.20
C LEU A 61 6.19 -11.05 0.73
N THR A 62 7.30 -10.88 0.00
CA THR A 62 7.41 -11.18 -1.42
C THR A 62 6.98 -12.61 -1.75
N ASP A 63 7.48 -13.60 -1.00
CA ASP A 63 7.13 -15.01 -1.23
C ASP A 63 5.63 -15.26 -1.03
N THR A 64 5.03 -14.61 -0.02
CA THR A 64 3.60 -14.69 0.25
C THR A 64 2.79 -14.04 -0.87
N LEU A 65 3.20 -12.85 -1.33
CA LEU A 65 2.53 -12.15 -2.42
C LEU A 65 2.60 -12.93 -3.73
N GLN A 66 3.75 -13.52 -4.04
CA GLN A 66 3.90 -14.38 -5.21
C GLN A 66 3.02 -15.64 -5.11
N ARG A 67 2.95 -16.25 -3.92
CA ARG A 67 2.11 -17.42 -3.68
C ARG A 67 0.62 -17.16 -3.89
N TYR A 68 0.15 -15.97 -3.56
CA TYR A 68 -1.26 -15.59 -3.70
C TYR A 68 -1.53 -14.67 -4.89
N ARG A 69 -0.58 -14.55 -5.83
CA ARG A 69 -0.64 -13.61 -6.95
C ARG A 69 -1.98 -13.67 -7.70
N ASP A 70 -2.46 -14.87 -7.96
CA ASP A 70 -3.68 -15.12 -8.75
C ASP A 70 -4.98 -14.65 -8.05
N TYR A 71 -4.91 -14.28 -6.77
CA TYR A 71 -6.04 -13.71 -6.03
C TYR A 71 -6.15 -12.18 -6.14
N PHE A 72 -5.15 -11.51 -6.74
CA PHE A 72 -5.11 -10.06 -6.90
C PHE A 72 -5.43 -9.59 -8.34
N GLU A 73 -5.65 -10.52 -9.29
CA GLU A 73 -6.02 -10.23 -10.68
C GLU A 73 -7.53 -10.00 -10.89
#